data_AF-A0A678XBY8-F1
#
_entry.id   AF-A0A678XBY8-F1
#
_cell.length_a   1.000
_cell.length_b   1.000
_cell.length_c   1.000
_cell.angle_alpha   90.00
_cell.angle_beta   90.00
_cell.angle_gamma   90.00
#
_symmetry.space_group_name_H-M   'P 1'
#
loop_
_entity.id
_entity.type
_entity.pdbx_description
1 polymer ?
#
loop_
_entity_poly.entity_id
_entity_poly.type
_entity_poly.pdbx_seq_one_letter_code
_entity_poly.pdbx_strand_id
1 'polypeptide(L)'
;AGLEAQRVFHDFGVPNAAAMAASNNSSSCRKELNCLEELFRNYGVRYITLTKMVDMGFTVNTLVNMTEQELDDLVRTLVEIYRVELLVGEKYGIKSAIRAEKRRLEEAERKRMEQLFVDVDRKRKIDENALDTLSQE
;
A
#
# COMPACT_ATOMS: atom_id res chain seq x y z
N ALA A 1 -25.84 -8.42 44.61
CA ALA A 1 -24.47 -7.87 44.70
C ALA A 1 -23.55 -8.71 43.83
N GLY A 2 -22.68 -8.07 43.02
CA GLY A 2 -21.64 -8.72 42.21
C GLY A 2 -21.93 -8.68 40.70
N LEU A 3 -21.86 -7.52 40.06
CA LEU A 3 -20.66 -6.88 39.46
C LEU A 3 -20.40 -7.36 38.02
N GLU A 4 -21.00 -6.57 37.12
CA GLU A 4 -20.68 -6.34 35.71
C GLU A 4 -19.18 -6.43 35.41
N ALA A 5 -18.79 -7.41 34.61
CA ALA A 5 -17.48 -7.45 33.98
C ALA A 5 -17.55 -6.63 32.68
N GLN A 6 -17.13 -5.38 32.82
CA GLN A 6 -16.92 -4.38 31.79
C GLN A 6 -16.12 -4.96 30.61
N ARG A 7 -16.76 -5.09 29.44
CA ARG A 7 -16.06 -5.24 28.16
C ARG A 7 -15.30 -3.95 27.88
N VAL A 8 -13.99 -3.97 28.13
CA VAL A 8 -13.07 -2.93 27.68
C VAL A 8 -12.92 -3.09 26.18
N PHE A 9 -13.79 -2.41 25.44
CA PHE A 9 -13.60 -2.17 24.01
C PHE A 9 -12.45 -1.18 23.86
N HIS A 10 -11.30 -1.66 23.38
CA HIS A 10 -10.29 -0.77 22.81
C HIS A 10 -10.74 -0.46 21.38
N ASP A 11 -11.34 0.71 21.26
CA ASP A 11 -11.81 1.35 20.04
C ASP A 11 -10.61 1.65 19.13
N PHE A 12 -10.29 0.73 18.23
CA PHE A 12 -9.54 1.09 17.03
C PHE A 12 -10.55 1.66 16.05
N GLY A 13 -10.64 2.99 16.01
CA GLY A 13 -11.48 3.72 15.08
C GLY A 13 -11.13 3.35 13.64
N VAL A 14 -11.89 2.42 13.08
CA VAL A 14 -11.88 2.10 11.66
C VAL A 14 -12.48 3.33 10.96
N PRO A 15 -11.76 4.04 10.07
CA PRO A 15 -12.42 5.04 9.25
C PRO A 15 -13.50 4.36 8.43
N ASN A 16 -14.75 4.80 8.64
CA ASN A 16 -15.96 4.33 8.00
C ASN A 16 -15.93 4.64 6.49
N ALA A 17 -15.16 3.87 5.73
CA ALA A 17 -15.15 3.85 4.26
C ALA A 17 -16.22 2.91 3.68
N ALA A 18 -16.99 2.22 4.54
CA ALA A 18 -17.97 1.22 4.17
C ALA A 18 -19.23 1.79 3.46
N ALA A 19 -19.37 3.10 3.34
CA ALA A 19 -20.55 3.73 2.74
C ALA A 19 -20.45 4.00 1.22
N MET A 20 -19.33 3.71 0.53
CA MET A 20 -19.14 4.16 -0.87
C MET A 20 -19.00 3.09 -1.96
N ALA A 21 -19.18 1.79 -1.71
CA ALA A 21 -19.00 0.80 -2.79
C ALA A 21 -19.97 -0.38 -2.72
N ALA A 22 -21.23 -0.13 -3.05
CA ALA A 22 -22.21 -1.21 -3.24
C ALA A 22 -22.98 -0.99 -4.55
N SER A 23 -22.32 -1.17 -5.70
CA SER A 23 -22.96 -1.49 -7.00
C SER A 23 -21.94 -1.63 -8.16
N ASN A 24 -20.99 -2.59 -8.12
CA ASN A 24 -20.41 -3.26 -9.33
C ASN A 24 -19.39 -4.41 -9.06
N ASN A 25 -19.48 -5.09 -7.92
CA ASN A 25 -18.32 -5.76 -7.29
C ASN A 25 -17.63 -6.88 -8.07
N SER A 26 -18.31 -7.65 -8.94
CA SER A 26 -17.67 -8.82 -9.59
C SER A 26 -16.57 -8.44 -10.60
N SER A 27 -16.63 -7.25 -11.18
CA SER A 27 -15.61 -6.73 -12.09
C SER A 27 -14.44 -6.09 -11.34
N SER A 28 -14.70 -5.49 -10.17
CA SER A 28 -13.68 -4.86 -9.33
C SER A 28 -12.85 -5.90 -8.59
N CYS A 29 -13.48 -6.93 -8.00
CA CYS A 29 -12.78 -8.00 -7.30
C CYS A 29 -11.80 -8.76 -8.21
N ARG A 30 -12.15 -8.99 -9.49
CA ARG A 30 -11.23 -9.60 -10.46
C ARG A 30 -10.03 -8.72 -10.78
N LYS A 31 -10.20 -7.40 -10.85
CA LYS A 31 -9.10 -6.46 -11.04
C LYS A 31 -8.18 -6.45 -9.83
N GLU A 32 -8.74 -6.36 -8.62
CA GLU A 32 -7.96 -6.37 -7.38
C GLU A 32 -7.17 -7.67 -7.20
N LEU A 33 -7.77 -8.81 -7.54
CA LEU A 33 -7.08 -10.10 -7.47
C LEU A 33 -5.87 -10.14 -8.40
N ASN A 34 -6.01 -9.66 -9.63
CA ASN A 34 -4.89 -9.57 -10.58
C ASN A 34 -3.80 -8.61 -10.08
N CYS A 35 -4.18 -7.49 -9.47
CA CYS A 35 -3.24 -6.53 -8.88
C CYS A 35 -2.45 -7.15 -7.71
N LEU A 36 -3.13 -7.90 -6.83
CA LEU A 36 -2.46 -8.62 -5.75
C LEU A 36 -1.58 -9.76 -6.28
N GLU A 37 -2.02 -10.46 -7.32
CA GLU A 37 -1.21 -11.50 -7.96
C GLU A 37 0.10 -10.94 -8.52
N GLU A 38 0.07 -9.78 -9.17
CA GLU A 38 1.28 -9.09 -9.64
C GLU A 38 2.19 -8.69 -8.47
N LEU A 39 1.63 -8.08 -7.42
CA LEU A 39 2.38 -7.67 -6.23
C LEU A 39 3.12 -8.86 -5.57
N PHE A 40 2.47 -10.01 -5.48
CA PHE A 40 2.99 -11.18 -4.75
C PHE A 40 3.64 -12.26 -5.63
N ARG A 41 3.71 -12.06 -6.95
CA ARG A 41 4.15 -13.07 -7.95
C ARG A 41 5.44 -13.81 -7.60
N ASN A 42 6.39 -13.14 -6.96
CA ASN A 42 7.71 -13.69 -6.63
C ASN A 42 7.96 -13.82 -5.11
N TYR A 43 6.91 -13.74 -4.31
CA TYR A 43 7.01 -13.72 -2.84
C TYR A 43 6.41 -14.96 -2.16
N GLY A 44 5.99 -15.96 -2.94
CA GLY A 44 5.56 -17.25 -2.41
C GLY A 44 4.23 -17.21 -1.67
N VAL A 45 3.37 -16.21 -1.93
CA VAL A 45 2.02 -16.13 -1.38
C VAL A 45 1.07 -16.93 -2.27
N ARG A 46 0.32 -17.88 -1.70
CA ARG A 46 -0.55 -18.76 -2.49
C ARG A 46 -1.80 -18.02 -2.94
N TYR A 47 -2.36 -18.48 -4.06
CA TYR A 47 -3.59 -17.91 -4.64
C TYR A 47 -4.79 -17.91 -3.67
N ILE A 48 -4.92 -18.94 -2.81
CA ILE A 48 -5.99 -19.00 -1.80
C ILE A 48 -5.86 -17.88 -0.76
N THR A 49 -4.63 -17.51 -0.40
CA THR A 49 -4.33 -16.39 0.50
C THR A 49 -4.70 -15.06 -0.18
N LEU A 50 -4.36 -14.89 -1.46
CA LEU A 50 -4.70 -13.69 -2.22
C LEU A 50 -6.22 -13.50 -2.34
N THR A 51 -6.93 -14.57 -2.68
CA THR A 51 -8.40 -14.56 -2.77
C THR A 51 -9.00 -14.11 -1.43
N LYS A 52 -8.48 -14.63 -0.31
CA LYS A 52 -8.96 -14.23 1.02
C LYS A 52 -8.67 -12.76 1.33
N MET A 53 -7.53 -12.22 0.88
CA MET A 53 -7.22 -10.80 1.03
C MET A 53 -8.20 -9.92 0.24
N VAL A 54 -8.57 -10.32 -0.99
CA VAL A 54 -9.60 -9.63 -1.77
C VAL A 54 -10.98 -9.74 -1.11
N ASP A 55 -11.34 -10.90 -0.58
CA ASP A 55 -12.61 -11.10 0.14
C ASP A 55 -12.73 -10.18 1.37
N MET A 56 -11.60 -9.87 2.02
CA MET A 56 -11.51 -8.91 3.13
C MET A 56 -11.47 -7.45 2.66
N GLY A 57 -11.44 -7.19 1.35
CA GLY A 57 -11.40 -5.84 0.77
C GLY A 57 -10.00 -5.21 0.72
N PHE A 58 -8.92 -6.00 0.86
CA PHE A 58 -7.58 -5.46 0.67
C PHE A 58 -7.28 -5.20 -0.80
N THR A 59 -6.70 -4.04 -1.06
CA THR A 59 -6.16 -3.62 -2.36
C THR A 59 -4.65 -3.40 -2.23
N VAL A 60 -3.92 -3.35 -3.34
CA VAL A 60 -2.48 -3.00 -3.33
C VAL A 60 -2.27 -1.65 -2.65
N ASN A 61 -3.12 -0.66 -2.95
CA ASN A 61 -3.04 0.68 -2.39
C ASN A 61 -3.24 0.67 -0.87
N THR A 62 -4.18 -0.12 -0.36
CA THR A 62 -4.37 -0.25 1.10
C THR A 62 -3.11 -0.83 1.74
N LEU A 63 -2.55 -1.90 1.18
CA LEU A 63 -1.40 -2.62 1.76
C LEU A 63 -0.13 -1.77 1.81
N VAL A 64 0.19 -1.03 0.75
CA VAL A 64 1.40 -0.18 0.72
C VAL A 64 1.32 1.03 1.65
N ASN A 65 0.13 1.38 2.15
CA ASN A 65 -0.05 2.48 3.10
C ASN A 65 -0.03 2.02 4.57
N MET A 66 -0.07 0.70 4.83
CA MET A 66 -0.03 0.16 6.19
C MET A 66 1.38 0.20 6.78
N THR A 67 1.53 0.47 8.06
CA THR A 67 2.79 0.35 8.82
C THR A 67 3.23 -1.11 8.97
N GLU A 68 4.51 -1.34 9.29
CA GLU A 68 5.01 -2.72 9.53
C GLU A 68 4.26 -3.43 10.66
N GLN A 69 3.86 -2.69 11.70
CA GLN A 69 3.08 -3.23 12.81
C GLN A 69 1.67 -3.66 12.34
N GLU A 70 1.01 -2.83 11.53
CA GLU A 70 -0.30 -3.19 10.95
C GLU A 70 -0.20 -4.39 10.01
N LEU A 71 0.93 -4.59 9.32
CA LEU A 71 1.18 -5.79 8.52
C LEU A 71 1.39 -7.03 9.39
N ASP A 72 2.04 -6.91 10.54
CA ASP A 72 2.14 -8.00 11.51
C ASP A 72 0.76 -8.37 12.07
N ASP A 73 -0.06 -7.36 12.37
CA ASP A 73 -1.43 -7.56 12.85
C ASP A 73 -2.32 -8.16 11.77
N LEU A 74 -2.19 -7.74 10.51
CA LEU A 74 -2.83 -8.37 9.34
C LEU A 74 -2.51 -9.86 9.26
N VAL A 75 -1.22 -10.21 9.31
CA VAL A 75 -0.77 -11.62 9.23
C VAL A 75 -1.32 -12.41 10.41
N ARG A 76 -1.38 -11.81 11.61
CA ARG A 76 -1.99 -12.42 12.79
C ARG A 76 -3.49 -12.63 12.59
N THR A 77 -4.22 -11.62 12.12
CA THR A 77 -5.66 -11.65 11.84
C THR A 77 -6.02 -12.72 10.80
N LEU A 78 -5.24 -12.86 9.73
CA LEU A 78 -5.41 -13.93 8.73
C LEU A 78 -5.43 -15.32 9.38
N VAL A 79 -4.52 -15.57 10.33
CA VAL A 79 -4.40 -16.88 11.01
C VAL A 79 -5.44 -17.03 12.12
N GLU A 80 -5.56 -16.04 13.00
CA GLU A 80 -6.33 -16.15 14.24
C GLU A 80 -7.82 -15.92 14.06
N ILE A 81 -8.21 -14.96 13.21
CA ILE A 81 -9.62 -14.62 13.02
C ILE A 81 -10.17 -15.39 11.83
N TYR A 82 -9.47 -15.30 10.70
CA TYR A 82 -9.94 -15.89 9.44
C TYR A 82 -9.52 -17.33 9.22
N ARG A 83 -8.75 -17.92 10.15
CA ARG A 83 -8.34 -19.33 10.15
C ARG A 83 -7.65 -19.75 8.85
N VAL A 84 -6.94 -18.82 8.23
CA VAL A 84 -6.12 -19.09 7.05
C VAL A 84 -4.84 -19.79 7.48
N GLU A 85 -4.62 -20.98 6.94
CA GLU A 85 -3.39 -21.74 7.16
C GLU A 85 -2.23 -21.12 6.38
N LEU A 86 -1.58 -20.10 6.94
CA LEU A 86 -0.40 -19.49 6.33
C LEU A 86 0.86 -20.28 6.63
N LEU A 87 1.57 -20.68 5.56
CA LEU A 87 2.92 -21.20 5.69
C LEU A 87 3.86 -20.11 6.22
N VAL A 88 4.93 -20.51 6.91
CA VAL A 88 5.95 -19.56 7.41
C VAL A 88 6.46 -18.66 6.27
N GLY A 89 6.74 -19.26 5.11
CA GLY A 89 7.17 -18.53 3.92
C GLY A 89 6.15 -17.49 3.44
N GLU A 90 4.84 -17.78 3.48
CA GLU A 90 3.80 -16.82 3.10
C GLU A 90 3.78 -15.61 4.03
N LYS A 91 3.94 -15.81 5.34
CA LYS A 91 3.97 -14.73 6.34
C LYS A 91 5.11 -13.74 6.05
N TYR A 92 6.29 -14.26 5.73
CA TYR A 92 7.43 -13.42 5.34
C TYR A 92 7.26 -12.84 3.94
N GLY A 93 6.68 -13.60 3.01
CA GLY A 93 6.39 -13.20 1.64
C GLY A 93 5.48 -11.98 1.56
N ILE A 94 4.38 -11.99 2.33
CA ILE A 94 3.42 -10.87 2.41
C ILE A 94 4.15 -9.58 2.79
N LYS A 95 4.90 -9.61 3.89
CA LYS A 95 5.64 -8.42 4.37
C LYS A 95 6.72 -7.99 3.39
N SER A 96 7.46 -8.94 2.83
CA SER A 96 8.57 -8.66 1.91
C SER A 96 8.10 -8.02 0.62
N ALA A 97 6.98 -8.48 0.05
CA ALA A 97 6.39 -7.90 -1.16
C ALA A 97 5.96 -6.45 -0.95
N ILE A 98 5.23 -6.21 0.14
CA ILE A 98 4.71 -4.88 0.45
C ILE A 98 5.87 -3.91 0.74
N ARG A 99 6.89 -4.36 1.47
CA ARG A 99 8.09 -3.55 1.72
C ARG A 99 8.84 -3.22 0.43
N ALA A 100 8.99 -4.19 -0.47
CA ALA A 100 9.64 -3.97 -1.75
C ALA A 100 8.85 -2.98 -2.62
N GLU A 101 7.53 -3.09 -2.65
CA GLU A 101 6.68 -2.19 -3.42
C GLU A 101 6.67 -0.77 -2.86
N LYS A 102 6.61 -0.61 -1.53
CA LYS A 102 6.79 0.70 -0.87
C LYS A 102 8.10 1.35 -1.27
N ARG A 103 9.21 0.61 -1.17
CA ARG A 103 10.53 1.10 -1.57
C ARG A 103 10.55 1.51 -3.04
N ARG A 104 9.91 0.73 -3.92
CA ARG A 104 9.82 1.05 -5.35
C ARG A 104 9.07 2.37 -5.59
N LEU A 105 7.98 2.61 -4.85
CA LEU A 105 7.21 3.85 -4.93
C LEU A 105 8.00 5.05 -4.38
N GLU A 106 8.63 4.92 -3.22
CA GLU A 106 9.49 5.96 -2.64
C GLU A 106 10.65 6.33 -3.57
N GLU A 107 11.30 5.34 -4.20
CA GLU A 107 12.37 5.58 -5.16
C GLU A 107 11.87 6.28 -6.44
N ALA A 108 10.65 5.96 -6.89
CA ALA A 108 10.03 6.61 -8.04
C ALA A 108 9.68 8.08 -7.73
N GLU A 109 9.12 8.35 -6.55
CA GLU A 109 8.81 9.71 -6.08
C GLU A 109 10.08 10.54 -5.90
N ARG A 110 11.14 9.97 -5.32
CA ARG A 110 12.44 10.64 -5.21
C ARG A 110 13.00 11.02 -6.58
N LYS A 111 12.99 10.09 -7.55
CA LYS A 111 13.45 10.37 -8.93
C LYS A 111 12.63 11.46 -9.61
N ARG A 112 11.31 11.48 -9.38
CA ARG A 112 10.41 12.52 -9.88
C ARG A 112 10.79 13.88 -9.29
N MET A 113 11.05 13.93 -7.99
CA MET A 113 11.49 15.16 -7.31
C MET A 113 12.85 15.66 -7.81
N GLU A 114 13.81 14.75 -8.01
CA GLU A 114 15.13 15.07 -8.57
C GLU A 114 15.01 15.65 -9.99
N GLN A 115 14.17 15.07 -10.85
CA GLN A 115 13.91 15.59 -12.20
C GLN A 115 13.32 17.00 -12.18
N LEU A 116 12.33 17.24 -11.31
CA LEU A 116 11.73 18.56 -11.15
C LEU A 116 12.77 19.60 -10.69
N PHE A 117 13.68 19.23 -9.78
CA PHE A 117 14.74 20.12 -9.32
C PHE A 117 15.74 20.46 -10.44
N VAL A 118 16.16 19.46 -11.23
CA VAL A 118 17.05 19.66 -12.39
C VAL A 118 16.40 20.55 -13.45
N ASP A 119 15.11 20.38 -13.71
CA ASP A 119 14.38 21.22 -14.68
C ASP A 119 14.30 22.68 -14.23
N VAL A 120 14.09 22.93 -12.93
CA VAL A 120 14.10 24.28 -12.34
C VAL A 120 15.50 24.92 -12.40
N ASP A 121 16.55 24.16 -12.09
CA ASP A 121 17.94 24.62 -12.22
C ASP A 121 18.30 24.94 -13.67
N ARG A 122 17.90 24.08 -14.62
CA ARG A 122 18.10 24.29 -16.05
C ARG A 122 17.37 25.55 -16.51
N LYS A 123 16.12 25.75 -16.08
CA LYS A 123 15.35 26.94 -16.42
C LYS A 123 16.04 28.22 -15.94
N ARG A 124 16.49 28.26 -14.68
CA ARG A 124 17.24 29.41 -14.13
C ARG A 124 18.51 29.71 -14.94
N LYS A 125 19.27 28.69 -15.35
CA LYS A 125 20.48 28.87 -16.18
C LYS A 125 20.19 29.39 -17.58
N ILE A 126 19.05 29.03 -18.18
CA ILE A 126 18.62 29.55 -19.48
C ILE A 126 18.25 31.03 -19.36
N ASP A 127 17.52 31.39 -18.30
CA ASP A 127 17.09 32.77 -18.07
C ASP A 127 18.31 33.70 -17.82
N GLU A 128 19.31 33.26 -17.05
CA GLU A 128 20.58 33.99 -16.87
C GLU A 128 21.35 34.18 -18.19
N ASN A 129 21.48 33.12 -19.00
CA ASN A 129 22.17 33.19 -20.29
C ASN A 129 21.45 34.10 -21.31
N ALA A 130 20.11 34.19 -21.23
CA ALA A 130 19.34 35.11 -22.06
C ALA A 130 19.55 36.58 -21.66
N LEU A 131 19.70 36.87 -20.37
CA LEU A 131 19.98 38.22 -19.86
C LEU A 131 21.38 38.70 -20.25
N ASP A 132 22.38 37.82 -20.19
CA ASP A 132 23.75 38.16 -20.59
C ASP A 132 23.86 38.50 -22.10
N THR A 133 23.02 37.88 -22.93
CA THR A 133 23.01 38.12 -24.38
C THR A 133 22.42 39.51 -24.73
N LEU A 134 21.42 39.99 -23.98
CA LEU A 134 20.79 41.31 -24.17
C LEU A 134 21.63 42.48 -23.61
N SER A 135 22.65 42.19 -22.81
CA SER A 135 23.53 43.20 -22.20
C SER A 135 24.72 43.58 -23.09
N GLN A 136 24.96 42.85 -24.19
CA GLN A 136 26.08 43.05 -25.11
C GLN A 136 25.74 43.89 -26.36
N GLU A 137 24.53 44.42 -26.48
CA GLU A 137 24.08 45.36 -27.53
C GLU A 137 24.03 46.81 -27.04
#